data_AF-A0A150RRC0-F1
#
_entry.id   AF-A0A150RRC0-F1
#
_cell.length_a   1.000
_cell.length_b   1.000
_cell.length_c   1.000
_cell.angle_alpha   90.00
_cell.angle_beta   90.00
_cell.angle_gamma   90.00
#
_symmetry.space_group_name_H-M   'P 1'
#
loop_
_entity.id
_entity.type
_entity.pdbx_description
1 polymer ?
#
loop_
_entity_poly.entity_id
_entity_poly.type
_entity_poly.pdbx_seq_one_letter_code
_entity_poly.pdbx_strand_id
1 'polypeptide(L)'
;MSGTNVVRLEHAKRRRGGDPPVSEVSGMVLVDNIAYDKQVLIHYRDAAGEWRVAPARYDSAPPWGSPERWVFSGIFYPADYPEPARFAIQVVAAGREYWDNNGHHDYLLDPGGIVFGDAPLFGVDRLQRIVEFVGWRYHMDVIGVEEAMPIAGRGHVLRYKVTIGRSVGPGRYAHARCVGIAVRGSDVSVLSDTVCESIPPVELVKP
;
A
#
# COMPACT_ATOMS: atom_id res chain seq x y z
N MET A 1 12.93 -14.89 -19.59
CA MET A 1 13.97 -14.87 -18.54
C MET A 1 13.40 -14.05 -17.39
N SER A 2 13.00 -14.72 -16.32
CA SER A 2 12.36 -14.09 -15.15
C SER A 2 13.42 -13.32 -14.37
N GLY A 3 13.38 -11.99 -14.42
CA GLY A 3 14.21 -11.16 -13.54
C GLY A 3 13.89 -11.54 -12.09
N THR A 4 14.91 -11.89 -11.32
CA THR A 4 14.78 -12.25 -9.90
C THR A 4 14.37 -11.00 -9.11
N ASN A 5 13.17 -11.02 -8.52
CA ASN A 5 12.64 -10.00 -7.61
C ASN A 5 13.35 -10.06 -6.24
N VAL A 6 14.66 -9.79 -6.24
CA VAL A 6 15.53 -9.83 -5.04
C VAL A 6 15.05 -8.87 -3.95
N VAL A 7 14.48 -7.74 -4.36
CA VAL A 7 13.89 -6.75 -3.48
C VAL A 7 12.52 -6.38 -4.03
N ARG A 8 11.56 -6.20 -3.13
CA ARG A 8 10.24 -5.64 -3.45
C ARG A 8 9.61 -4.97 -2.25
N LEU A 9 8.86 -3.91 -2.48
CA LEU A 9 8.02 -3.33 -1.43
C LEU A 9 6.91 -4.32 -1.04
N GLU A 10 6.76 -4.62 0.26
CA GLU A 10 5.55 -5.28 0.74
C GLU A 10 4.42 -4.26 0.72
N HIS A 11 4.56 -3.22 1.55
CA HIS A 11 3.65 -2.09 1.60
C HIS A 11 4.35 -0.85 2.17
N ALA A 12 3.84 0.33 1.84
CA ALA A 12 4.16 1.58 2.52
C ALA A 12 2.88 2.36 2.80
N LYS A 13 2.87 3.14 3.87
CA LYS A 13 1.75 3.96 4.30
C LYS A 13 2.21 5.36 4.65
N ARG A 14 1.38 6.36 4.38
CA ARG A 14 1.63 7.74 4.76
C ARG A 14 0.61 8.20 5.78
N ARG A 15 1.02 8.39 7.03
CA ARG A 15 0.11 8.73 8.15
C ARG A 15 0.41 10.14 8.66
N ARG A 16 -0.65 10.90 8.97
CA ARG A 16 -0.53 12.15 9.71
C ARG A 16 -0.46 11.87 11.20
N GLY A 17 0.39 12.60 11.91
CA GLY A 17 0.56 12.49 13.36
C GLY A 17 1.60 13.48 13.89
N GLY A 18 1.83 13.47 15.20
CA GLY A 18 2.81 14.33 15.87
C GLY A 18 2.27 15.72 16.26
N ASP A 19 3.06 16.40 17.09
CA ASP A 19 2.92 17.81 17.47
C ASP A 19 4.32 18.47 17.41
N PRO A 20 4.62 19.35 16.45
CA PRO A 20 3.72 19.84 15.39
C PRO A 20 3.29 18.75 14.40
N PRO A 21 2.16 18.94 13.70
CA PRO A 21 1.62 17.91 12.81
C PRO A 21 2.55 17.67 11.61
N VAL A 22 2.95 16.42 11.43
CA VAL A 22 3.73 15.93 10.30
C VAL A 22 3.02 14.78 9.61
N SER A 23 3.45 14.46 8.39
CA SER A 23 3.06 13.26 7.68
C SER A 23 4.27 12.35 7.51
N GLU A 24 4.23 11.18 8.14
CA GLU A 24 5.31 10.19 8.06
C GLU A 24 4.99 9.12 7.02
N VAL A 25 5.99 8.79 6.20
CA VAL A 25 6.01 7.61 5.34
C VAL A 25 6.80 6.49 6.04
N SER A 26 6.17 5.33 6.17
CA SER A 26 6.77 4.12 6.75
C SER A 26 6.26 2.89 6.02
N GLY A 27 6.99 1.79 6.07
CA GLY A 27 6.61 0.58 5.35
C GLY A 27 7.48 -0.62 5.65
N MET A 28 7.22 -1.68 4.88
CA MET A 28 7.91 -2.96 4.94
C MET A 28 8.36 -3.37 3.55
N VAL A 29 9.57 -3.89 3.46
CA VAL A 29 10.25 -4.37 2.26
C VAL A 29 10.55 -5.85 2.43
N LEU A 30 10.37 -6.62 1.37
CA LEU A 30 10.77 -8.01 1.28
C LEU A 30 12.10 -8.10 0.52
N VAL A 31 13.07 -8.76 1.12
CA VAL A 31 14.42 -8.94 0.55
C VAL A 31 14.77 -10.41 0.56
N ASP A 32 15.12 -10.96 -0.59
CA ASP A 32 15.62 -12.34 -0.67
C ASP A 32 16.92 -12.49 0.11
N ASN A 33 17.10 -13.63 0.77
CA ASN A 33 18.31 -13.91 1.54
C ASN A 33 19.49 -14.29 0.63
N ILE A 34 20.02 -13.29 -0.08
CA ILE A 34 21.09 -13.44 -1.07
C ILE A 34 22.51 -13.30 -0.50
N ALA A 35 22.64 -12.77 0.72
CA ALA A 35 23.89 -12.61 1.45
C ALA A 35 23.58 -12.31 2.93
N TYR A 36 24.49 -12.62 3.86
CA TYR A 36 24.26 -12.30 5.28
C TYR A 36 24.21 -10.78 5.52
N ASP A 37 25.24 -10.06 5.07
CA ASP A 37 25.29 -8.60 5.18
C ASP A 37 24.54 -7.94 4.01
N LYS A 38 23.55 -7.12 4.34
CA LYS A 38 22.70 -6.39 3.40
C LYS A 38 22.44 -5.00 3.94
N GLN A 39 22.45 -4.01 3.05
CA GLN A 39 21.97 -2.66 3.33
C GLN A 39 20.71 -2.42 2.52
N VAL A 40 19.60 -2.08 3.19
CA VAL A 40 18.33 -1.76 2.55
C VAL A 40 18.07 -0.27 2.73
N LEU A 41 17.99 0.45 1.61
CA LEU A 41 17.94 1.91 1.56
C LEU A 41 16.70 2.36 0.80
N ILE A 42 15.96 3.30 1.39
CA ILE A 42 14.82 3.96 0.76
C ILE A 42 15.32 5.29 0.21
N HIS A 43 15.39 5.39 -1.11
CA HIS A 43 15.63 6.66 -1.80
C HIS A 43 14.29 7.37 -1.95
N TYR A 44 14.15 8.56 -1.39
CA TYR A 44 12.90 9.31 -1.44
C TYR A 44 13.13 10.76 -1.79
N ARG A 45 12.12 11.41 -2.36
CA ARG A 45 12.14 12.83 -2.64
C ARG A 45 11.48 13.60 -1.49
N ASP A 46 12.23 14.46 -0.81
CA ASP A 46 11.71 15.26 0.29
C ASP A 46 10.75 16.38 -0.18
N ALA A 47 10.18 17.13 0.76
CA ALA A 47 9.26 18.23 0.47
C ALA A 47 9.90 19.41 -0.28
N ALA A 48 11.23 19.54 -0.26
CA ALA A 48 11.97 20.52 -1.06
C ALA A 48 12.24 20.01 -2.48
N GLY A 49 11.92 18.74 -2.75
CA GLY A 49 12.13 18.11 -4.05
C GLY A 49 13.52 17.49 -4.21
N GLU A 50 14.32 17.38 -3.14
CA GLU A 50 15.65 16.78 -3.15
C GLU A 50 15.60 15.28 -2.85
N TRP A 51 16.50 14.52 -3.45
CA TRP A 51 16.65 13.09 -3.13
C TRP A 51 17.41 12.91 -1.83
N ARG A 52 16.83 12.10 -0.94
CA ARG A 52 17.33 11.74 0.38
C ARG A 52 17.30 10.23 0.53
N VAL A 53 18.01 9.72 1.53
CA VAL A 53 18.08 8.29 1.84
C VAL A 53 17.66 8.04 3.27
N ALA A 54 16.80 7.04 3.48
CA ALA A 54 16.45 6.52 4.79
C ALA A 54 16.81 5.03 4.87
N PRO A 55 17.54 4.57 5.90
CA PRO A 55 17.84 3.15 6.07
C PRO A 55 16.61 2.39 6.56
N ALA A 56 16.39 1.19 6.02
CA ALA A 56 15.51 0.20 6.61
C ALA A 56 16.28 -0.69 7.59
N ARG A 57 15.57 -1.34 8.51
CA ARG A 57 16.14 -2.25 9.51
C ARG A 57 15.52 -3.63 9.34
N TYR A 58 16.33 -4.66 9.54
CA TYR A 58 15.84 -6.03 9.62
C TYR A 58 14.79 -6.15 10.73
N ASP A 59 13.68 -6.80 10.42
CA ASP A 59 12.59 -7.07 11.36
C ASP A 59 12.51 -8.57 11.67
N SER A 60 12.28 -9.38 10.63
CA SER A 60 12.04 -10.81 10.81
C SER A 60 12.33 -11.60 9.52
N ALA A 61 12.43 -12.92 9.65
CA ALA A 61 12.49 -13.84 8.53
C ALA A 61 11.62 -15.07 8.84
N PRO A 62 11.02 -15.72 7.83
CA PRO A 62 10.30 -16.97 8.05
C PRO A 62 11.26 -18.10 8.48
N PRO A 63 10.75 -19.24 8.98
CA PRO A 63 11.60 -20.36 9.42
C PRO A 63 12.53 -20.92 8.33
N TRP A 64 12.15 -20.78 7.06
CA TRP A 64 12.96 -21.17 5.89
C TRP A 64 13.90 -20.05 5.40
N GLY A 65 13.96 -18.91 6.09
CA GLY A 65 15.01 -17.91 5.97
C GLY A 65 14.88 -16.85 4.87
N SER A 66 13.87 -16.92 3.99
CA SER A 66 13.69 -15.95 2.89
C SER A 66 12.23 -15.90 2.40
N PRO A 67 11.68 -14.76 1.95
CA PRO A 67 12.28 -13.42 2.03
C PRO A 67 12.31 -12.89 3.46
N GLU A 68 13.32 -12.09 3.76
CA GLU A 68 13.45 -11.32 5.00
C GLU A 68 12.55 -10.08 4.93
N ARG A 69 11.99 -9.70 6.08
CA ARG A 69 11.22 -8.47 6.27
C ARG A 69 12.12 -7.37 6.81
N TRP A 70 12.06 -6.22 6.16
CA TRP A 70 12.80 -5.02 6.52
C TRP A 70 11.84 -3.85 6.66
N VAL A 71 11.92 -3.12 7.78
CA VAL A 71 11.03 -2.00 8.08
C VAL A 71 11.74 -0.66 7.93
N PHE A 72 11.04 0.31 7.36
CA PHE A 72 11.54 1.69 7.23
C PHE A 72 10.53 2.70 7.78
N SER A 73 11.06 3.82 8.26
CA SER A 73 10.33 4.95 8.83
C SER A 73 11.22 6.20 8.82
N GLY A 74 10.76 7.31 9.41
CA GLY A 74 11.57 8.52 9.52
C GLY A 74 11.63 9.38 8.25
N ILE A 75 10.72 9.14 7.31
CA ILE A 75 10.52 9.98 6.13
C ILE A 75 9.36 10.93 6.42
N PHE A 76 9.65 12.21 6.62
CA PHE A 76 8.66 13.19 7.05
C PHE A 76 8.38 14.26 5.99
N TYR A 77 7.10 14.61 5.86
CA TYR A 77 6.60 15.74 5.10
C TYR A 77 5.82 16.66 6.05
N PRO A 78 5.68 17.96 5.73
CA PRO A 78 4.65 18.80 6.35
C PRO A 78 3.28 18.11 6.28
N ALA A 79 2.46 18.21 7.32
CA ALA A 79 1.19 17.48 7.38
C ALA A 79 0.26 17.82 6.21
N ASP A 80 0.26 19.07 5.76
CA ASP A 80 -0.54 19.62 4.66
C ASP A 80 0.12 19.46 3.28
N TYR A 81 1.29 18.83 3.18
CA TYR A 81 1.98 18.63 1.90
C TYR A 81 1.12 17.83 0.91
N PRO A 82 0.67 18.43 -0.20
CA PRO A 82 -0.41 17.89 -1.03
C PRO A 82 0.07 16.82 -2.00
N GLU A 83 1.35 16.85 -2.38
CA GLU A 83 1.91 15.96 -3.39
C GLU A 83 2.14 14.55 -2.83
N PRO A 84 2.07 13.52 -3.69
CA PRO A 84 2.44 12.16 -3.31
C PRO A 84 3.91 12.09 -2.90
N ALA A 85 4.21 11.29 -1.89
CA ALA A 85 5.58 10.91 -1.58
C ALA A 85 6.13 10.03 -2.70
N ARG A 86 7.34 10.32 -3.19
CA ARG A 86 8.00 9.56 -4.25
C ARG A 86 9.20 8.83 -3.69
N PHE A 87 9.31 7.52 -3.92
CA PHE A 87 10.43 6.72 -3.40
C PHE A 87 10.73 5.45 -4.21
N ALA A 88 11.95 4.93 -4.05
CA ALA A 88 12.42 3.66 -4.58
C ALA A 88 13.27 2.93 -3.53
N ILE A 89 13.47 1.63 -3.70
CA ILE A 89 14.20 0.80 -2.75
C ILE A 89 15.47 0.29 -3.41
N GLN A 90 16.58 0.42 -2.72
CA GLN A 90 17.87 -0.14 -3.10
C GLN A 90 18.30 -1.18 -2.04
N VAL A 91 18.80 -2.32 -2.51
CA VAL A 91 19.52 -3.29 -1.67
C VAL A 91 20.94 -3.41 -2.18
N VAL A 92 21.90 -3.22 -1.27
CA VAL A 92 23.31 -3.50 -1.51
C VAL A 92 23.68 -4.76 -0.73
N ALA A 93 24.12 -5.80 -1.44
CA ALA A 93 24.49 -7.09 -0.86
C ALA A 93 25.65 -7.70 -1.63
N ALA A 94 26.71 -8.12 -0.92
CA ALA A 94 27.92 -8.69 -1.52
C ALA A 94 28.51 -7.87 -2.69
N GLY A 95 28.48 -6.53 -2.57
CA GLY A 95 28.99 -5.61 -3.59
C GLY A 95 28.12 -5.47 -4.85
N ARG A 96 26.90 -6.03 -4.84
CA ARG A 96 25.92 -5.89 -5.93
C ARG A 96 24.74 -5.04 -5.47
N GLU A 97 24.18 -4.30 -6.41
CA GLU A 97 22.99 -3.48 -6.19
C GLU A 97 21.76 -4.09 -6.85
N TYR A 98 20.65 -4.03 -6.14
CA TYR A 98 19.34 -4.45 -6.60
C TYR A 98 18.37 -3.32 -6.31
N TRP A 99 17.49 -3.05 -7.27
CA TRP A 99 16.56 -1.93 -7.20
C TRP A 99 15.14 -2.42 -7.39
N ASP A 100 14.26 -1.94 -6.52
CA ASP A 100 12.83 -1.90 -6.75
C ASP A 100 12.40 -0.44 -6.87
N ASN A 101 12.25 -0.01 -8.11
CA ASN A 101 11.77 1.30 -8.50
C ASN A 101 10.43 1.20 -9.25
N ASN A 102 9.62 0.18 -8.94
CA ASN A 102 8.31 -0.03 -9.56
C ASN A 102 8.38 -0.02 -11.11
N GLY A 103 9.37 -0.70 -11.68
CA GLY A 103 9.58 -0.73 -13.13
C GLY A 103 9.95 0.63 -13.74
N HIS A 104 10.87 1.36 -13.10
CA HIS A 104 11.35 2.71 -13.48
C HIS A 104 10.35 3.86 -13.26
N HIS A 105 9.24 3.62 -12.57
CA HIS A 105 8.24 4.65 -12.28
C HIS A 105 8.36 5.26 -10.88
N ASP A 106 9.13 4.63 -10.00
CA ASP A 106 9.11 4.83 -8.55
C ASP A 106 7.73 4.56 -7.93
N TYR A 107 7.70 4.45 -6.61
CA TYR A 107 6.47 4.40 -5.85
C TYR A 107 5.94 5.81 -5.60
N LEU A 108 4.62 5.97 -5.70
CA LEU A 108 3.95 7.23 -5.45
C LEU A 108 2.86 7.02 -4.39
N LEU A 109 2.94 7.78 -3.30
CA LEU A 109 2.14 7.53 -2.11
C LEU A 109 1.43 8.80 -1.64
N ASP A 110 0.14 8.88 -1.93
CA ASP A 110 -0.71 10.01 -1.57
C ASP A 110 -0.77 10.24 -0.05
N PRO A 111 -1.05 11.48 0.39
CA PRO A 111 -1.37 11.76 1.80
C PRO A 111 -2.49 10.83 2.32
N GLY A 112 -2.23 10.10 3.40
CA GLY A 112 -3.20 9.14 3.96
C GLY A 112 -3.32 7.81 3.23
N GLY A 113 -2.59 7.63 2.12
CA GLY A 113 -2.64 6.45 1.27
C GLY A 113 -1.78 5.28 1.75
N ILE A 114 -1.91 4.15 1.04
CA ILE A 114 -1.09 2.95 1.16
C ILE A 114 -0.69 2.49 -0.24
N VAL A 115 0.55 2.07 -0.43
CA VAL A 115 1.06 1.50 -1.69
C VAL A 115 1.63 0.11 -1.44
N PHE A 116 1.47 -0.80 -2.39
CA PHE A 116 2.00 -2.16 -2.35
C PHE A 116 3.00 -2.37 -3.50
N GLY A 117 4.10 -3.08 -3.26
CA GLY A 117 5.14 -3.31 -4.28
C GLY A 117 4.92 -4.52 -5.16
N ASP A 118 4.21 -5.53 -4.66
CA ASP A 118 3.95 -6.74 -5.41
C ASP A 118 2.80 -6.54 -6.41
N ALA A 119 3.14 -5.92 -7.54
CA ALA A 119 2.32 -5.98 -8.74
C ALA A 119 2.17 -7.40 -9.36
N PRO A 120 2.99 -8.44 -9.04
CA PRO A 120 2.71 -9.78 -9.55
C PRO A 120 2.67 -10.97 -8.56
N LEU A 121 2.99 -10.86 -7.26
CA LEU A 121 3.17 -12.08 -6.42
C LEU A 121 2.19 -12.30 -5.25
N PHE A 122 1.08 -11.55 -5.20
CA PHE A 122 -0.16 -12.03 -4.57
C PHE A 122 -1.27 -12.00 -5.62
N GLY A 123 -1.69 -13.21 -6.04
CA GLY A 123 -2.71 -13.57 -7.04
C GLY A 123 -3.28 -12.46 -7.93
N VAL A 124 -2.72 -12.29 -9.13
CA VAL A 124 -3.24 -11.82 -10.45
C VAL A 124 -4.51 -10.95 -10.64
N ASP A 125 -5.24 -10.50 -9.62
CA ASP A 125 -6.48 -9.72 -9.77
C ASP A 125 -6.44 -8.42 -8.94
N ARG A 126 -6.59 -7.27 -9.62
CA ARG A 126 -6.68 -5.94 -9.01
C ARG A 126 -7.81 -5.87 -7.97
N LEU A 127 -8.93 -6.53 -8.22
CA LEU A 127 -10.07 -6.53 -7.31
C LEU A 127 -9.74 -7.30 -6.03
N GLN A 128 -9.00 -8.41 -6.15
CA GLN A 128 -8.55 -9.18 -5.00
C GLN A 128 -7.66 -8.35 -4.07
N ARG A 129 -6.78 -7.49 -4.61
CA ARG A 129 -5.98 -6.56 -3.78
C ARG A 129 -6.81 -5.53 -3.06
N ILE A 130 -7.82 -4.98 -3.73
CA ILE A 130 -8.76 -4.06 -3.10
C ILE A 130 -9.48 -4.79 -1.96
N VAL A 131 -9.92 -6.02 -2.18
CA VAL A 131 -10.57 -6.86 -1.17
C VAL A 131 -9.66 -7.09 0.04
N GLU A 132 -8.43 -7.53 -0.19
CA GLU A 132 -7.45 -7.80 0.86
C GLU A 132 -7.07 -6.53 1.64
N PHE A 133 -6.79 -5.44 0.92
CA PHE A 133 -6.47 -4.14 1.50
C PHE A 133 -7.59 -3.65 2.42
N VAL A 134 -8.82 -3.58 1.91
CA VAL A 134 -9.95 -3.04 2.66
C VAL A 134 -10.30 -3.98 3.81
N GLY A 135 -10.31 -5.29 3.57
CA GLY A 135 -10.62 -6.27 4.60
C GLY A 135 -9.63 -6.21 5.76
N TRP A 136 -8.34 -6.14 5.46
CA TRP A 136 -7.29 -5.96 6.47
C TRP A 136 -7.39 -4.60 7.18
N ARG A 137 -7.52 -3.51 6.42
CA ARG A 137 -7.49 -2.13 6.94
C ARG A 137 -8.63 -1.82 7.90
N TYR A 138 -9.78 -2.47 7.70
CA TYR A 138 -10.99 -2.22 8.47
C TYR A 138 -11.39 -3.40 9.37
N HIS A 139 -10.67 -4.53 9.32
CA HIS A 139 -11.02 -5.76 10.03
C HIS A 139 -12.48 -6.18 9.80
N MET A 140 -12.92 -6.09 8.54
CA MET A 140 -14.29 -6.38 8.10
C MET A 140 -14.27 -7.22 6.82
N ASP A 141 -15.36 -7.93 6.54
CA ASP A 141 -15.52 -8.68 5.31
C ASP A 141 -15.84 -7.73 4.16
N VAL A 142 -15.26 -7.98 2.98
CA VAL A 142 -15.64 -7.26 1.77
C VAL A 142 -16.83 -7.95 1.12
N ILE A 143 -17.94 -7.22 1.06
CA ILE A 143 -19.23 -7.69 0.56
C ILE A 143 -19.34 -7.46 -0.96
N GLY A 144 -18.80 -6.34 -1.46
CA GLY A 144 -18.86 -6.00 -2.88
C GLY A 144 -17.85 -4.94 -3.29
N VAL A 145 -17.47 -4.95 -4.56
CA VAL A 145 -16.58 -3.97 -5.19
C VAL A 145 -17.24 -3.49 -6.48
N GLU A 146 -17.52 -2.20 -6.56
CA GLU A 146 -18.11 -1.54 -7.73
C GLU A 146 -17.06 -0.58 -8.33
N GLU A 147 -16.70 -0.76 -9.60
CA GLU A 147 -15.86 0.21 -10.31
C GLU A 147 -16.69 1.45 -10.68
N ALA A 148 -16.26 2.62 -10.21
CA ALA A 148 -16.80 3.91 -10.60
C ALA A 148 -16.11 4.41 -11.88
N MET A 149 -16.80 5.25 -12.66
CA MET A 149 -16.36 5.68 -14.00
C MET A 149 -14.87 6.08 -14.04
N PRO A 150 -14.06 5.49 -14.95
CA PRO A 150 -12.66 5.85 -15.10
C PRO A 150 -12.51 7.27 -15.63
N ILE A 151 -11.60 8.06 -15.05
CA ILE A 151 -11.28 9.40 -15.55
C ILE A 151 -10.23 9.25 -16.66
N ALA A 152 -10.54 9.72 -17.87
CA ALA A 152 -9.62 9.69 -19.00
C ALA A 152 -8.60 10.84 -18.93
N GLY A 153 -7.30 10.52 -19.06
CA GLY A 153 -6.18 11.47 -19.03
C GLY A 153 -4.84 10.75 -18.75
N ARG A 154 -3.70 11.42 -18.96
CA ARG A 154 -2.38 10.84 -18.64
C ARG A 154 -2.28 10.58 -17.14
N GLY A 155 -2.26 9.31 -16.73
CA GLY A 155 -2.16 8.87 -15.32
C GLY A 155 -3.48 8.37 -14.71
N HIS A 156 -4.22 7.52 -15.44
CA HIS A 156 -5.53 6.97 -15.05
C HIS A 156 -5.64 6.58 -13.56
N VAL A 157 -6.57 7.23 -12.85
CA VAL A 157 -7.01 6.82 -11.51
C VAL A 157 -8.34 6.11 -11.67
N LEU A 158 -8.36 4.81 -11.38
CA LEU A 158 -9.60 4.05 -11.27
C LEU A 158 -10.20 4.31 -9.90
N ARG A 159 -11.52 4.42 -9.84
CA ARG A 159 -12.21 4.60 -8.57
C ARG A 159 -13.05 3.38 -8.28
N TYR A 160 -13.05 2.94 -7.03
CA TYR A 160 -13.85 1.82 -6.57
C TYR A 160 -14.68 2.27 -5.37
N LYS A 161 -15.93 1.81 -5.33
CA LYS A 161 -16.73 1.79 -4.12
C LYS A 161 -16.69 0.37 -3.59
N VAL A 162 -16.14 0.21 -2.39
CA VAL A 162 -16.03 -1.08 -1.71
C VAL A 162 -17.02 -1.11 -0.56
N THR A 163 -17.94 -2.07 -0.61
CA THR A 163 -18.88 -2.33 0.46
C THR A 163 -18.27 -3.34 1.42
N ILE A 164 -18.16 -2.98 2.69
CA ILE A 164 -17.65 -3.85 3.75
C ILE A 164 -18.66 -3.99 4.87
N GLY A 165 -18.60 -5.09 5.61
CA GLY A 165 -19.41 -5.28 6.81
C GLY A 165 -18.92 -6.46 7.63
N ARG A 166 -19.50 -6.63 8.82
CA ARG A 166 -19.15 -7.72 9.73
C ARG A 166 -20.10 -8.89 9.50
N SER A 167 -19.59 -10.05 9.10
CA SER A 167 -20.41 -11.26 9.01
C SER A 167 -21.04 -11.60 10.36
N VAL A 168 -22.35 -11.88 10.33
CA VAL A 168 -23.14 -12.38 11.46
C VAL A 168 -23.82 -13.72 11.13
N GLY A 169 -23.46 -14.32 9.99
CA GLY A 169 -24.00 -15.57 9.48
C GLY A 169 -23.84 -15.67 7.96
N PRO A 170 -24.16 -16.83 7.35
CA PRO A 170 -24.08 -17.00 5.91
C PRO A 170 -24.92 -15.95 5.18
N GLY A 171 -24.26 -15.12 4.36
CA GLY A 171 -24.92 -14.05 3.58
C GLY A 171 -25.47 -12.88 4.40
N ARG A 172 -25.23 -12.81 5.71
CA ARG A 172 -25.77 -11.78 6.60
C ARG A 172 -24.65 -10.92 7.17
N TYR A 173 -24.79 -9.61 7.04
CA TYR A 173 -23.78 -8.64 7.46
C TYR A 173 -24.38 -7.51 8.28
N ALA A 174 -23.65 -7.07 9.31
CA ALA A 174 -23.96 -5.90 10.14
C ALA A 174 -22.90 -4.81 9.94
N HIS A 175 -23.20 -3.58 10.35
CA HIS A 175 -22.28 -2.43 10.28
C HIS A 175 -21.71 -2.14 8.88
N ALA A 176 -22.56 -2.22 7.85
CA ALA A 176 -22.12 -2.03 6.47
C ALA A 176 -21.60 -0.61 6.21
N ARG A 177 -20.41 -0.49 5.60
CA ARG A 177 -19.76 0.76 5.22
C ARG A 177 -19.31 0.73 3.77
N CYS A 178 -19.28 1.90 3.17
CA CYS A 178 -18.87 2.13 1.80
C CYS A 178 -17.56 2.92 1.80
N VAL A 179 -16.50 2.29 1.29
CA VAL A 179 -15.16 2.86 1.20
C VAL A 179 -14.90 3.26 -0.24
N GLY A 180 -14.74 4.56 -0.47
CA GLY A 180 -14.29 5.08 -1.76
C GLY A 180 -12.77 4.92 -1.88
N ILE A 181 -12.31 4.37 -2.99
CA ILE A 181 -10.90 4.07 -3.22
C ILE A 181 -10.48 4.61 -4.58
N ALA A 182 -9.30 5.21 -4.64
CA ALA A 182 -8.59 5.51 -5.87
C ALA A 182 -7.46 4.51 -6.05
N VAL A 183 -7.34 3.96 -7.25
CA VAL A 183 -6.26 3.07 -7.64
C VAL A 183 -5.52 3.66 -8.81
N ARG A 184 -4.19 3.78 -8.69
CA ARG A 184 -3.32 4.24 -9.77
C ARG A 184 -2.14 3.28 -9.89
N GLY A 185 -2.15 2.43 -10.91
CA GLY A 185 -1.20 1.31 -10.97
C GLY A 185 -1.42 0.34 -9.81
N SER A 186 -0.45 0.24 -8.89
CA SER A 186 -0.52 -0.54 -7.64
C SER A 186 -0.82 0.29 -6.39
N ASP A 187 -0.90 1.61 -6.52
CA ASP A 187 -1.18 2.53 -5.41
C ASP A 187 -2.67 2.47 -5.03
N VAL A 188 -2.99 2.42 -3.73
CA VAL A 188 -4.38 2.40 -3.22
C VAL A 188 -4.59 3.53 -2.21
N SER A 189 -5.37 4.52 -2.61
CA SER A 189 -5.71 5.68 -1.78
C SER A 189 -7.16 5.59 -1.32
N VAL A 190 -7.41 5.74 -0.01
CA VAL A 190 -8.77 5.83 0.53
C VAL A 190 -9.27 7.25 0.34
N LEU A 191 -10.35 7.41 -0.44
CA LEU A 191 -10.98 8.69 -0.74
C LEU A 191 -12.08 9.05 0.26
N SER A 192 -12.85 8.06 0.70
CA SER A 192 -14.00 8.26 1.59
C SER A 192 -14.34 6.98 2.35
N ASP A 193 -15.05 7.13 3.46
CA ASP A 193 -15.50 6.02 4.30
C ASP A 193 -16.79 6.39 5.04
N THR A 194 -17.93 5.96 4.51
CA THR A 194 -19.27 6.39 4.96
C THR A 194 -20.20 5.19 5.18
N VAL A 195 -21.37 5.43 5.78
CA VAL A 195 -22.46 4.43 5.78
C VAL A 195 -22.96 4.28 4.33
N CYS A 196 -23.26 3.06 3.91
CA CYS A 196 -23.78 2.82 2.56
C CYS A 196 -25.23 3.30 2.43
N GLU A 197 -25.50 4.33 1.63
CA GLU A 197 -26.85 4.87 1.44
C GLU A 197 -27.68 4.12 0.37
N SER A 198 -27.07 3.25 -0.45
CA SER A 198 -27.82 2.45 -1.42
C SER A 198 -27.09 1.14 -1.81
N ILE A 199 -27.65 0.01 -1.37
CA ILE A 199 -27.39 -1.33 -1.91
C ILE A 199 -28.78 -1.90 -2.26
N PRO A 200 -29.01 -2.54 -3.42
CA PRO A 200 -30.12 -3.49 -3.55
C PRO A 200 -29.95 -4.59 -2.48
N PRO A 201 -31.03 -5.15 -1.93
CA PRO A 201 -31.06 -5.60 -0.55
C PRO A 201 -30.14 -6.82 -0.31
N VAL A 202 -28.94 -6.57 0.19
CA VAL A 202 -28.31 -7.49 1.14
C VAL A 202 -29.16 -7.39 2.41
N GLU A 203 -29.58 -8.51 3.00
CA GLU A 203 -30.31 -8.49 4.28
C GLU A 203 -29.41 -7.90 5.37
N LEU A 204 -29.46 -6.59 5.50
CA LEU A 204 -28.82 -5.85 6.58
C LEU A 204 -29.64 -6.12 7.84
N VAL A 205 -29.03 -6.85 8.76
CA VAL A 205 -29.63 -7.06 10.08
C VAL A 205 -29.64 -5.71 10.78
N LYS A 206 -30.83 -5.15 10.99
CA LYS A 206 -31.00 -3.97 11.85
C LYS A 206 -30.61 -4.35 13.29
N PRO A 207 -29.97 -3.44 14.04
CA PRO A 207 -29.64 -3.68 15.45
C PRO A 207 -30.88 -4.00 16.28
#